data_AF-A0A962ZRU9-F1
#
_entry.id   AF-A0A962ZRU9-F1
#
_cell.length_a   1.000
_cell.length_b   1.000
_cell.length_c   1.000
_cell.angle_alpha   90.00
_cell.angle_beta   90.00
_cell.angle_gamma   90.00
#
_symmetry.space_group_name_H-M   'P 1'
#
loop_
_entity.id
_entity.type
_entity.pdbx_description
1 polymer ?
#
loop_
_entity_poly.entity_id
_entity_poly.type
_entity_poly.pdbx_seq_one_letter_code
_entity_poly.pdbx_strand_id
1 'polypeptide(L)'
;MREKRNRVASTAAFGRVAVMLGGNSSEREVSLASGKAVLAALVSRGVDAHAWDPSERNMRQFADAGFDRVWIALHGPGGEDGALQGALQWLDLPYTGSGVMASALAMDKVRSKHIF
;
A
#
# COMPACT_ATOMS: atom_id res chain seq x y z
N MET A 1 -11.73 -20.08 -12.79
CA MET A 1 -10.92 -19.72 -13.98
C MET A 1 -9.63 -19.12 -13.47
N ARG A 2 -8.50 -19.86 -13.47
CA ARG A 2 -7.21 -19.32 -13.01
C ARG A 2 -6.68 -18.38 -14.09
N GLU A 3 -6.66 -17.08 -13.83
CA GLU A 3 -5.95 -16.13 -14.69
C GLU A 3 -4.50 -16.58 -14.85
N LYS A 4 -4.03 -16.66 -16.10
CA LYS A 4 -2.62 -16.93 -16.39
C LYS A 4 -1.82 -15.80 -15.77
N ARG A 5 -0.88 -16.12 -14.86
CA ARG A 5 0.07 -15.14 -14.32
C ARG A 5 0.86 -14.54 -15.48
N ASN A 6 0.51 -13.33 -15.89
CA ASN A 6 1.29 -12.56 -16.86
C ASN A 6 2.67 -12.30 -16.23
N ARG A 7 3.72 -12.86 -16.85
CA ARG A 7 5.09 -12.51 -16.47
C ARG A 7 5.34 -11.07 -16.90
N VAL A 8 5.65 -10.22 -15.94
CA VAL A 8 6.08 -8.85 -16.20
C VAL A 8 7.47 -8.90 -16.84
N ALA A 9 7.55 -8.52 -18.12
CA ALA A 9 8.79 -8.61 -18.90
C ALA A 9 9.72 -7.39 -18.74
N SER A 10 9.20 -6.27 -18.22
CA SER A 10 9.93 -5.02 -18.03
C SER A 10 9.38 -4.26 -16.82
N THR A 11 10.25 -3.56 -16.08
CA THR A 11 9.83 -2.73 -14.93
C THR A 11 8.94 -1.56 -15.33
N ALA A 12 9.03 -1.09 -16.59
CA ALA A 12 8.16 -0.06 -17.12
C ALA A 12 6.67 -0.45 -17.05
N ALA A 13 6.34 -1.74 -17.07
CA ALA A 13 4.97 -2.22 -16.96
C ALA A 13 4.36 -1.99 -15.56
N PHE A 14 5.16 -1.62 -14.56
CA PHE A 14 4.65 -1.19 -13.26
C PHE A 14 4.17 0.27 -13.26
N GLY A 15 4.55 1.10 -14.22
CA GLY A 15 4.26 2.53 -14.19
C GLY A 15 4.84 3.21 -12.95
N ARG A 16 4.20 4.30 -12.51
CA ARG A 16 4.57 5.05 -11.30
C ARG A 16 4.02 4.37 -10.06
N VAL A 17 4.91 3.96 -9.16
CA VAL A 17 4.57 3.23 -7.93
C VAL A 17 4.67 4.15 -6.72
N ALA A 18 3.58 4.31 -5.97
CA ALA A 18 3.64 4.93 -4.66
C ALA A 18 4.04 3.90 -3.60
N VAL A 19 5.04 4.20 -2.79
CA VAL A 19 5.35 3.43 -1.57
C VAL A 19 4.78 4.19 -0.38
N MET A 20 3.62 3.74 0.11
CA MET A 20 2.95 4.30 1.28
C MET A 20 3.71 3.92 2.56
N LEU A 21 4.26 4.90 3.27
CA LEU A 21 5.09 4.71 4.46
C LEU A 21 4.87 5.85 5.46
N GLY A 22 5.26 5.65 6.73
CA GLY A 22 5.05 6.63 7.79
C GLY A 22 3.65 6.53 8.39
N GLY A 23 2.80 7.53 8.12
CA GLY A 23 1.47 7.64 8.72
C GLY A 23 1.47 8.11 10.18
N ASN A 24 0.29 8.06 10.81
CA ASN A 24 0.03 8.61 12.15
C ASN A 24 -0.13 7.55 13.26
N SER A 25 0.12 6.27 12.96
CA SER A 25 0.00 5.20 13.95
C SER A 25 1.17 5.22 14.94
N SER A 26 1.01 4.49 16.06
CA SER A 26 2.11 4.21 17.00
C SER A 26 3.27 3.43 16.38
N GLU A 27 3.09 2.88 15.17
CA GLU A 27 4.06 2.05 14.46
C GLU A 27 4.78 2.82 13.33
N ARG A 28 4.65 4.15 13.31
CA ARG A 28 5.26 5.04 12.30
C ARG A 28 6.72 4.74 12.02
N GLU A 29 7.57 4.62 13.04
CA GLU A 29 9.01 4.39 12.84
C GLU A 29 9.30 3.05 12.15
N VAL A 30 8.50 2.02 12.47
CA VAL A 30 8.57 0.72 11.80
C VAL A 30 8.15 0.85 10.33
N SER A 31 7.14 1.68 10.06
CA SER A 31 6.66 1.95 8.69
C SER A 31 7.69 2.72 7.87
N LEU A 32 8.31 3.75 8.45
CA LEU A 32 9.39 4.49 7.80
C LEU A 32 10.56 3.56 7.46
N ALA A 33 11.00 2.71 8.39
CA ALA A 33 12.08 1.75 8.14
C ALA A 33 11.73 0.76 7.03
N SER A 34 10.54 0.15 7.09
CA SER A 34 10.06 -0.82 6.10
C SER A 34 9.91 -0.20 4.71
N GLY A 35 9.24 0.96 4.64
CA GLY A 35 8.99 1.67 3.39
C GLY A 35 10.26 2.16 2.71
N LYS A 36 11.25 2.64 3.48
CA LYS A 36 12.56 3.02 2.93
C LYS A 36 13.29 1.83 2.31
N ALA A 37 13.27 0.67 2.98
CA ALA A 37 13.88 -0.54 2.45
C ALA A 37 13.19 -1.03 1.15
N VAL A 38 11.86 -1.02 1.12
CA VAL A 38 11.07 -1.35 -0.07
C VAL A 38 11.38 -0.38 -1.21
N LEU A 39 11.33 0.92 -0.93
CA LEU A 39 11.58 1.96 -1.94
C LEU A 39 12.98 1.80 -2.55
N ALA A 40 14.00 1.63 -1.72
CA ALA A 40 15.38 1.42 -2.18
C ALA A 40 15.47 0.17 -3.07
N ALA A 41 14.81 -0.93 -2.69
CA ALA A 41 14.78 -2.16 -3.48
C ALA A 41 14.10 -1.95 -4.85
N LEU A 42 12.92 -1.33 -4.88
CA LEU A 42 12.18 -1.04 -6.12
C LEU A 42 13.00 -0.15 -7.07
N VAL A 43 13.56 0.94 -6.55
CA VAL A 43 14.39 1.87 -7.34
C VAL A 43 15.65 1.16 -7.84
N SER A 44 16.32 0.34 -7.02
CA SER A 44 17.51 -0.42 -7.45
C SER A 44 17.23 -1.40 -8.59
N ARG A 45 15.97 -1.78 -8.79
CA ARG A 45 15.52 -2.64 -9.89
C ARG A 45 15.03 -1.85 -11.10
N GLY A 46 15.03 -0.53 -11.05
CA GLY A 46 14.58 0.33 -12.15
C GLY A 46 13.06 0.51 -12.21
N VAL A 47 12.35 0.36 -11.09
CA VAL A 47 10.94 0.74 -10.98
C VAL A 47 10.85 2.23 -10.66
N ASP A 48 9.92 2.95 -11.31
CA ASP A 48 9.64 4.36 -11.00
C ASP A 48 8.82 4.46 -9.71
N ALA A 49 9.51 4.31 -8.57
CA ALA A 49 8.90 4.27 -7.24
C ALA A 49 9.19 5.55 -6.45
N HIS A 50 8.18 6.05 -5.74
CA HIS A 50 8.28 7.26 -4.93
C HIS A 50 7.65 7.07 -3.54
N ALA A 51 8.28 7.64 -2.51
CA ALA A 51 7.70 7.64 -1.17
C ALA A 51 6.43 8.51 -1.11
N TRP A 52 5.39 7.99 -0.46
CA TRP A 52 4.21 8.75 -0.05
C TRP A 52 3.97 8.61 1.45
N ASP A 53 3.95 9.73 2.18
CA ASP A 53 3.59 9.74 3.60
C ASP A 53 2.24 10.44 3.79
N PRO A 54 1.18 9.71 4.14
CA PRO A 54 -0.15 10.28 4.33
C PRO A 54 -0.27 11.18 5.58
N SER A 55 0.71 11.19 6.49
CA SER A 55 0.74 12.18 7.58
C SER A 55 1.21 13.56 7.12
N GLU A 56 1.97 13.63 6.03
CA GLU A 56 2.57 14.87 5.52
C GLU A 56 1.81 15.43 4.31
N ARG A 57 1.13 14.56 3.56
CA ARG A 57 0.40 14.92 2.33
C ARG A 57 -0.96 14.24 2.31
N ASN A 58 -1.98 14.98 1.88
CA ASN A 58 -3.36 14.50 1.91
C ASN A 58 -3.74 13.65 0.68
N MET A 59 -4.88 12.96 0.76
CA MET A 59 -5.36 12.07 -0.29
C MET A 59 -5.76 12.79 -1.60
N ARG A 60 -6.11 14.08 -1.55
CA ARG A 60 -6.37 14.85 -2.78
C ARG A 60 -5.08 15.03 -3.58
N GLN A 61 -4.01 15.44 -2.90
CA GLN A 61 -2.69 15.54 -3.52
C GLN A 61 -2.21 14.17 -4.04
N PHE A 62 -2.57 13.09 -3.36
CA PHE A 62 -2.25 11.73 -3.81
C PHE A 62 -2.95 11.39 -5.13
N ALA A 63 -4.26 11.66 -5.24
CA ALA A 63 -5.02 11.44 -6.45
C ALA A 63 -4.48 12.26 -7.64
N ASP A 64 -4.06 13.50 -7.39
CA ASP A 64 -3.49 14.39 -8.41
C ASP A 64 -2.05 14.00 -8.81
N ALA A 65 -1.36 13.14 -8.04
CA ALA A 65 0.05 12.80 -8.27
C ALA A 65 0.28 11.81 -9.43
N GLY A 66 -0.79 11.18 -9.93
CA GLY A 66 -0.75 10.30 -11.11
C GLY A 66 0.07 9.02 -10.88
N PHE A 67 -0.18 8.33 -9.77
CA PHE A 67 0.37 6.99 -9.54
C PHE A 67 -0.48 5.92 -10.22
N ASP A 68 0.16 4.86 -10.69
CA ASP A 68 -0.49 3.73 -11.36
C ASP A 68 -0.78 2.56 -10.41
N ARG A 69 -0.08 2.50 -9.27
CA ARG A 69 -0.25 1.47 -8.23
C ARG A 69 0.39 1.85 -6.91
N VAL A 70 0.04 1.09 -5.86
CA VAL A 70 0.51 1.36 -4.50
C VAL A 70 1.14 0.13 -3.84
N TRP A 71 2.34 0.30 -3.32
CA TRP A 71 2.93 -0.58 -2.33
C TRP A 71 2.59 -0.07 -0.93
N ILE A 72 1.90 -0.87 -0.14
CA ILE A 72 1.53 -0.51 1.24
C ILE A 72 2.63 -1.00 2.19
N ALA A 73 3.35 -0.06 2.80
CA ALA A 73 4.32 -0.29 3.87
C ALA A 73 3.96 0.49 5.15
N LEU A 74 2.69 0.91 5.28
CA LEU A 74 2.11 1.43 6.51
C LEU A 74 1.88 0.28 7.50
N HIS A 75 2.07 0.56 8.78
CA HIS A 75 1.75 -0.36 9.88
C HIS A 75 0.74 0.30 10.81
N GLY A 76 -0.23 -0.47 11.29
CA GLY A 76 -1.25 -0.03 12.22
C GLY A 76 -2.49 0.62 11.58
N PRO A 77 -3.35 1.24 12.41
CA PRO A 77 -4.62 1.83 11.98
C PRO A 77 -4.47 2.88 10.88
N GLY A 78 -5.42 2.92 9.95
CA GLY A 78 -5.42 3.73 8.74
C GLY A 78 -4.67 3.10 7.56
N GLY A 79 -3.64 2.28 7.80
CA GLY A 79 -2.86 1.60 6.75
C GLY A 79 -3.23 0.13 6.56
N GLU A 80 -3.54 -0.57 7.64
CA GLU A 80 -3.70 -2.03 7.67
C GLU A 80 -5.13 -2.49 8.01
N ASP A 81 -6.03 -1.56 8.33
CA ASP A 81 -7.38 -1.83 8.85
C ASP A 81 -8.50 -1.73 7.80
N GLY A 82 -8.15 -1.59 6.52
CA GLY A 82 -9.10 -1.48 5.42
C GLY A 82 -9.40 -0.04 4.99
N ALA A 83 -9.02 0.98 5.77
CA ALA A 83 -9.32 2.37 5.45
C ALA A 83 -8.61 2.84 4.17
N LEU A 84 -7.28 2.70 4.10
CA LEU A 84 -6.52 3.02 2.90
C LEU A 84 -6.94 2.13 1.72
N GLN A 85 -7.15 0.83 1.95
CA GLN A 85 -7.58 -0.12 0.93
C GLN A 85 -8.89 0.32 0.27
N GLY A 86 -9.83 0.84 1.06
CA GLY A 86 -11.09 1.37 0.55
C GLY A 86 -10.88 2.62 -0.30
N ALA A 87 -10.04 3.55 0.16
CA ALA A 87 -9.71 4.75 -0.60
C ALA A 87 -9.05 4.41 -1.94
N LEU A 88 -8.12 3.44 -1.97
CA LEU A 88 -7.45 3.00 -3.19
C LEU A 88 -8.39 2.28 -4.15
N GLN A 89 -9.37 1.51 -3.65
CA GLN A 89 -10.41 0.92 -4.50
C GLN A 89 -11.29 1.98 -5.18
N TRP A 90 -11.63 3.07 -4.48
CA TRP A 90 -12.37 4.19 -5.07
C TRP A 90 -11.57 4.94 -6.14
N LEU A 91 -10.25 4.97 -6.01
CA LEU A 91 -9.33 5.56 -7.00
C LEU A 91 -8.98 4.60 -8.16
N ASP A 92 -9.54 3.38 -8.16
CA ASP A 92 -9.20 2.31 -9.10
C ASP A 92 -7.69 2.00 -9.17
N LEU A 93 -7.00 2.12 -8.03
CA LEU A 93 -5.57 1.88 -7.92
C LEU A 93 -5.29 0.48 -7.36
N PRO A 94 -4.57 -0.39 -8.10
CA PRO A 94 -4.15 -1.67 -7.56
C PRO A 94 -3.11 -1.48 -6.45
N TYR A 95 -3.20 -2.32 -5.41
CA TYR A 95 -2.30 -2.26 -4.26
C TYR A 95 -1.88 -3.64 -3.75
N THR A 96 -0.79 -3.67 -2.98
CA THR A 96 -0.28 -4.89 -2.36
C THR A 96 -1.07 -5.29 -1.12
N GLY A 97 -1.25 -6.59 -0.91
CA GLY A 97 -1.79 -7.16 0.34
C GLY A 97 -3.26 -7.53 0.25
N SER A 98 -3.91 -7.57 1.41
CA SER A 98 -5.32 -7.95 1.58
C SER A 98 -6.27 -6.83 1.14
N GLY A 99 -7.45 -7.19 0.66
CA GLY A 99 -8.54 -6.24 0.41
C GLY A 99 -9.23 -5.75 1.69
N VAL A 100 -10.13 -4.76 1.55
CA VAL A 100 -10.81 -4.04 2.65
C VAL A 100 -11.30 -4.95 3.77
N MET A 101 -12.13 -5.94 3.46
CA MET A 101 -12.75 -6.82 4.47
C MET A 101 -11.70 -7.63 5.24
N ALA A 102 -10.73 -8.22 4.53
CA ALA A 102 -9.72 -9.05 5.16
C ALA A 102 -8.77 -8.23 6.03
N SER A 103 -8.39 -7.02 5.60
CA SER A 103 -7.61 -6.06 6.40
C SER A 103 -8.35 -5.66 7.68
N ALA A 104 -9.61 -5.22 7.56
CA ALA A 104 -10.42 -4.80 8.70
C ALA A 104 -10.62 -5.92 9.73
N LEU A 105 -10.92 -7.14 9.27
CA LEU A 105 -11.10 -8.29 10.15
C LEU A 105 -9.80 -8.69 10.85
N ALA A 106 -8.68 -8.74 10.13
CA ALA A 106 -7.39 -9.12 10.69
C ALA A 106 -6.90 -8.14 11.76
N MET A 107 -7.20 -6.84 11.61
CA MET A 107 -6.86 -5.83 12.61
C MET A 107 -7.73 -5.95 13.88
N ASP A 108 -8.99 -6.35 13.74
CA ASP A 108 -9.88 -6.60 14.87
C ASP A 108 -9.64 -8.00 15.46
N LYS A 109 -8.80 -8.04 16.49
CA LYS A 109 -8.46 -9.27 17.21
C LYS A 109 -9.65 -9.94 17.89
N VAL A 110 -10.69 -9.19 18.28
CA VAL A 110 -11.89 -9.76 18.92
C VAL A 110 -12.73 -10.47 17.87
N ARG A 111 -13.05 -9.78 16.78
CA ARG A 111 -13.84 -10.35 15.68
C ARG A 111 -13.13 -11.49 14.98
N SER A 112 -11.81 -11.39 14.77
CA SER A 112 -11.01 -12.48 14.22
C SER A 112 -11.17 -13.79 15.02
N LYS A 113 -11.12 -13.73 16.36
CA LYS A 113 -11.31 -14.91 17.23
C LYS A 113 -12.72 -15.49 17.23
N HIS A 114 -13.70 -14.75 16.75
CA HIS A 114 -15.06 -15.29 16.56
C HIS A 114 -15.21 -16.01 15.22
N ILE A 115 -14.29 -15.80 14.27
CA ILE A 115 -14.33 -16.39 12.93
C ILE A 115 -13.44 -17.65 12.83
N PHE A 116 -12.37 -17.72 13.63
CA PHE A 116 -11.38 -18.82 13.67
C PHE A 116 -11.33 -19.47 15.04
#